data_AF-A0A448X7W4-F1
#
_entry.id   AF-A0A448X7W4-F1
#
_cell.length_a   1.000
_cell.length_b   1.000
_cell.length_c   1.000
_cell.angle_alpha   90.00
_cell.angle_beta   90.00
_cell.angle_gamma   90.00
#
_symmetry.space_group_name_H-M   'P 1'
#
loop_
_entity.id
_entity.type
_entity.pdbx_description
1 polymer ?
#
loop_
_entity_poly.entity_id
_entity_poly.type
_entity_poly.pdbx_seq_one_letter_code
_entity_poly.pdbx_strand_id
1 'polypeptide(L)'
;MPVYDYLVDRIRTHDPTRLIFYEPVTWGVFGAGDAGWTGTGFDRVPGSLRNRSERNRSVLSYHYYCWLLQTDDPASELPFWKELLCDEVITLSMFDGLTMGKSFEACSAPESCLK
;
A
#
# COMPACT_ATOMS: atom_id res chain seq x y z
N MET A 1 5.48 -14.32 -6.40
CA MET A 1 6.35 -13.13 -6.26
C MET A 1 7.83 -13.40 -6.62
N PRO A 2 8.25 -13.29 -7.89
CA PRO A 2 9.66 -13.50 -8.25
C PRO A 2 10.45 -12.19 -8.51
N VAL A 3 9.81 -11.13 -8.99
CA VAL A 3 10.52 -9.92 -9.47
C VAL A 3 11.10 -9.08 -8.33
N TYR A 4 10.30 -8.72 -7.32
CA TYR A 4 10.79 -7.87 -6.22
C TYR A 4 11.92 -8.53 -5.42
N ASP A 5 11.82 -9.83 -5.09
CA ASP A 5 12.89 -10.49 -4.33
C ASP A 5 14.19 -10.60 -5.13
N TYR A 6 14.09 -10.84 -6.45
CA TYR A 6 15.26 -10.85 -7.34
C TYR A 6 15.93 -9.47 -7.38
N LEU A 7 15.15 -8.41 -7.52
CA LEU A 7 15.67 -7.04 -7.54
C LEU A 7 16.31 -6.68 -6.20
N VAL A 8 15.69 -7.03 -5.07
CA VAL A 8 16.25 -6.82 -3.73
C VAL A 8 17.63 -7.50 -3.62
N ASP A 9 17.75 -8.76 -4.02
CA ASP A 9 19.04 -9.48 -3.97
C ASP A 9 20.12 -8.78 -4.80
N ARG A 10 19.78 -8.26 -5.99
CA ARG A 10 20.72 -7.55 -6.87
C ARG A 10 21.06 -6.16 -6.35
N ILE A 11 20.13 -5.45 -5.74
CA ILE A 11 20.41 -4.16 -5.10
C ILE A 11 21.38 -4.38 -3.93
N ARG A 12 21.20 -5.43 -3.14
CA ARG A 12 22.05 -5.73 -1.98
C ARG A 12 23.49 -6.10 -2.32
N THR A 13 23.80 -6.49 -3.56
CA THR A 13 25.21 -6.67 -3.98
C THR A 13 25.95 -5.34 -4.15
N HIS A 14 25.23 -4.22 -4.24
CA HIS A 14 25.80 -2.89 -4.44
C HIS A 14 25.46 -1.92 -3.30
N ASP A 15 24.35 -2.15 -2.59
CA ASP A 15 23.86 -1.30 -1.51
C ASP A 15 23.25 -2.15 -0.39
N PRO A 16 24.01 -2.43 0.68
CA PRO A 16 23.57 -3.33 1.74
C PRO A 16 22.67 -2.67 2.79
N THR A 17 22.41 -1.35 2.72
CA THR A 17 21.80 -0.62 3.85
C THR A 17 20.53 0.15 3.52
N ARG A 18 20.36 0.68 2.30
CA ARG A 18 19.22 1.54 1.99
C ARG A 18 17.88 0.80 2.05
N LEU A 19 16.84 1.51 2.46
CA LEU A 19 15.46 1.02 2.41
C LEU A 19 15.03 0.79 0.96
N ILE A 20 14.18 -0.22 0.74
CA ILE A 20 13.62 -0.55 -0.58
C ILE A 20 12.13 -0.28 -0.53
N PHE A 21 11.66 0.62 -1.40
CA PHE A 21 10.24 0.88 -1.55
C PHE A 21 9.65 -0.11 -2.56
N TYR A 22 8.49 -0.67 -2.23
CA TYR A 22 7.73 -1.54 -3.13
C TYR A 22 6.28 -1.09 -3.20
N GLU A 23 5.64 -1.35 -4.34
CA GLU A 23 4.29 -0.87 -4.62
C GLU A 23 3.33 -2.06 -4.80
N PRO A 24 2.11 -1.98 -4.23
CA PRO A 24 1.06 -2.96 -4.49
C PRO A 24 0.56 -2.87 -5.93
N VAL A 25 -0.16 -3.90 -6.36
CA VAL A 25 -0.90 -3.84 -7.64
C VAL A 25 -1.90 -2.68 -7.58
N THR A 26 -1.74 -1.71 -8.47
CA THR A 26 -2.41 -0.41 -8.42
C THR A 26 -3.92 -0.45 -8.63
N TRP A 27 -4.45 -1.47 -9.31
CA TRP A 27 -5.84 -1.47 -9.81
C TRP A 27 -6.85 -2.25 -8.96
N GLY A 28 -6.54 -2.57 -7.70
CA GLY A 28 -7.44 -3.44 -6.91
C GLY A 28 -7.24 -3.45 -5.40
N VAL A 29 -6.58 -2.47 -4.79
CA VAL A 29 -6.39 -2.48 -3.33
C VAL A 29 -7.67 -2.04 -2.60
N PHE A 30 -8.67 -2.92 -2.50
CA PHE A 30 -9.94 -2.66 -1.80
C PHE A 30 -10.37 -3.85 -0.96
N GLY A 31 -10.53 -3.65 0.36
CA GLY A 31 -10.99 -4.67 1.31
C GLY A 31 -9.99 -5.80 1.56
N ALA A 32 -10.00 -6.37 2.76
CA ALA A 32 -9.23 -7.56 3.09
C ALA A 32 -9.79 -8.81 2.38
N GLY A 33 -9.06 -9.34 1.40
CA GLY A 33 -9.41 -10.62 0.79
C GLY A 33 -8.32 -11.18 -0.11
N ASP A 34 -8.06 -12.49 0.03
CA ASP A 34 -7.18 -13.27 -0.86
C ASP A 34 -7.85 -13.62 -2.21
N ALA A 35 -9.00 -13.01 -2.52
CA ALA A 35 -9.86 -13.36 -3.63
C ALA A 35 -9.41 -12.70 -4.96
N GLY A 36 -8.16 -12.92 -5.37
CA GLY A 36 -7.63 -12.84 -6.74
C GLY A 36 -7.66 -11.50 -7.50
N TRP A 37 -8.58 -10.59 -7.17
CA TRP A 37 -8.85 -9.31 -7.83
C TRP A 37 -8.72 -8.14 -6.87
N THR A 38 -8.68 -8.40 -5.55
CA THR A 38 -8.54 -7.37 -4.53
C THR A 38 -7.35 -7.62 -3.59
N GLY A 39 -6.77 -6.55 -3.04
CA GLY A 39 -5.62 -6.59 -2.12
C GLY A 39 -4.31 -6.11 -2.75
N THR A 40 -3.20 -6.30 -2.04
CA THR A 40 -1.88 -5.75 -2.46
C THR A 40 -1.23 -6.49 -3.63
N GLY A 41 -1.72 -7.69 -3.97
CA GLY A 41 -1.08 -8.60 -4.92
C GLY A 41 0.16 -9.32 -4.33
N PHE A 42 0.36 -9.21 -3.02
CA PHE A 42 1.44 -9.88 -2.30
C PHE A 42 0.91 -10.75 -1.17
N ASP A 43 1.40 -11.97 -1.12
CA ASP A 43 1.20 -12.94 -0.04
C ASP A 43 2.16 -12.70 1.15
N ARG A 44 3.16 -11.83 0.98
CA ARG A 44 4.09 -11.39 2.03
C ARG A 44 4.82 -10.11 1.65
N VAL A 45 5.43 -9.46 2.64
CA VAL A 45 6.38 -8.37 2.41
C VAL A 45 7.52 -8.87 1.50
N PRO A 46 7.76 -8.21 0.35
CA PRO A 46 8.90 -8.52 -0.50
C PRO A 46 10.22 -8.31 0.24
N GLY A 47 11.23 -9.04 -0.18
CA GLY A 47 12.52 -9.05 0.49
C GLY A 47 13.15 -10.42 0.32
N SER A 48 14.45 -10.40 0.01
CA SER A 48 15.28 -11.57 -0.32
C SER A 48 14.72 -12.90 0.18
N LEU A 49 14.53 -13.85 -0.75
CA LEU A 49 14.19 -15.22 -0.39
C LEU A 49 15.28 -15.89 0.45
N ARG A 50 16.52 -15.43 0.29
CA ARG A 50 17.71 -15.99 0.94
C ARG A 50 17.96 -15.37 2.31
N ASN A 51 17.69 -14.08 2.46
CA ASN A 51 17.87 -13.37 3.71
C ASN A 51 16.55 -12.72 4.18
N ARG A 52 15.87 -13.38 5.13
CA ARG A 52 14.58 -12.91 5.65
C ARG A 52 14.67 -11.53 6.33
N SER A 53 15.84 -11.13 6.85
CA SER A 53 15.98 -9.81 7.49
C SER A 53 15.86 -8.65 6.49
N GLU A 54 16.02 -8.89 5.19
CA GLU A 54 15.79 -7.86 4.17
C GLU A 54 14.34 -7.37 4.10
N ARG A 55 13.39 -8.20 4.54
CA ARG A 55 11.97 -7.81 4.60
C ARG A 55 11.74 -6.65 5.57
N ASN A 56 12.55 -6.54 6.63
CA ASN A 56 12.45 -5.45 7.60
C ASN A 56 12.94 -4.10 7.05
N ARG A 57 13.60 -4.11 5.88
CA ARG A 57 14.09 -2.92 5.18
C ARG A 57 13.26 -2.59 3.93
N SER A 58 12.12 -3.27 3.79
CA SER A 58 11.19 -3.03 2.70
C SER A 58 10.04 -2.16 3.21
N VAL A 59 9.78 -1.07 2.51
CA VAL A 59 8.78 -0.06 2.87
C VAL A 59 7.66 -0.12 1.83
N LEU A 60 6.42 -0.27 2.31
CA LEU A 60 5.26 -0.21 1.44
C LEU A 60 5.06 1.24 1.00
N SER A 61 5.12 1.47 -0.31
CA SER A 61 4.70 2.71 -0.95
C SER A 61 3.40 2.42 -1.69
N TYR A 62 2.36 3.21 -1.48
CA TYR A 62 1.07 3.01 -2.15
C TYR A 62 0.52 4.34 -2.63
N HIS A 63 -0.29 4.28 -3.69
CA HIS A 63 -0.98 5.45 -4.20
C HIS A 63 -2.44 5.39 -3.78
N TYR A 64 -2.91 6.40 -3.06
CA TYR A 64 -4.33 6.57 -2.81
C TYR A 64 -4.96 7.34 -3.98
N TYR A 65 -5.95 6.72 -4.62
CA TYR A 65 -6.79 7.36 -5.62
C TYR A 65 -8.26 7.14 -5.25
N CYS A 66 -9.01 8.23 -5.07
CA CYS A 66 -10.46 8.13 -5.11
C CYS A 66 -10.92 8.02 -6.57
N TRP A 67 -11.09 6.79 -7.04
CA TRP A 67 -11.65 6.45 -8.36
C TRP A 67 -12.95 7.19 -8.74
N LEU A 68 -13.77 7.61 -7.77
CA LEU A 68 -14.97 8.43 -8.02
C LEU A 68 -14.64 9.78 -8.65
N LEU A 69 -13.40 10.25 -8.50
CA LEU A 69 -12.93 11.55 -8.97
C LEU A 69 -12.09 11.45 -10.25
N GLN A 70 -11.87 10.24 -10.78
CA GLN A 70 -10.93 10.04 -11.89
C GLN A 70 -11.34 10.77 -13.18
N THR A 71 -12.63 11.01 -13.37
CA THR A 71 -13.19 11.72 -14.53
C THR A 71 -13.77 13.09 -14.19
N ASP A 72 -13.61 13.55 -12.94
CA ASP A 72 -14.14 14.83 -12.50
C ASP A 72 -13.27 15.99 -13.01
N ASP A 73 -13.90 17.13 -13.28
CA ASP A 73 -13.19 18.34 -13.62
C ASP A 73 -12.54 18.93 -12.35
N PRO A 74 -11.20 19.05 -12.28
CA PRO A 74 -10.53 19.60 -11.11
C PRO A 74 -10.87 21.07 -10.84
N ALA A 75 -11.46 21.78 -11.81
CA ALA A 75 -11.93 23.16 -11.64
C ALA A 75 -13.36 23.24 -11.05
N SER A 76 -14.06 22.12 -10.92
CA SER A 76 -15.43 22.08 -10.38
C SER A 76 -15.44 21.88 -8.86
N GLU A 77 -16.47 22.40 -8.19
CA GLU A 77 -16.67 22.12 -6.76
C GLU A 77 -16.99 20.64 -6.53
N LEU A 78 -16.29 20.02 -5.59
CA LEU A 78 -16.51 18.62 -5.24
C LEU A 78 -17.84 18.48 -4.47
N PRO A 79 -18.82 17.68 -4.96
CA PRO A 79 -20.04 17.43 -4.22
C PRO A 79 -19.75 16.77 -2.86
N PHE A 80 -20.39 17.25 -1.79
CA PHE A 80 -20.22 16.75 -0.43
C PHE A 80 -20.33 15.21 -0.32
N TRP A 81 -21.24 14.59 -1.07
CA TRP A 81 -21.40 13.13 -1.04
C TRP A 81 -20.20 12.39 -1.64
N LYS A 82 -19.49 12.97 -2.63
CA LYS A 82 -18.28 12.39 -3.21
C LYS A 82 -17.13 12.49 -2.23
N GLU A 83 -16.96 13.66 -1.61
CA GLU A 83 -15.98 13.90 -0.55
C GLU A 83 -16.15 12.87 0.58
N LEU A 84 -17.37 12.74 1.11
CA LEU A 84 -17.69 11.80 2.17
C LEU A 84 -17.39 10.33 1.78
N LEU A 85 -17.73 9.92 0.56
CA LEU A 85 -17.44 8.55 0.10
C LEU A 85 -15.94 8.29 -0.08
N CYS A 86 -15.19 9.27 -0.59
CA CYS A 86 -13.74 9.15 -0.72
C CYS A 86 -13.08 9.01 0.66
N ASP A 87 -13.44 9.87 1.60
CA ASP A 87 -12.76 9.98 2.89
C ASP A 87 -13.16 8.85 3.85
N GLU A 88 -14.46 8.53 3.94
CA GLU A 88 -14.96 7.61 4.97
C GLU A 88 -15.16 6.17 4.49
N VAL A 89 -15.21 5.93 3.17
CA VAL A 89 -15.49 4.57 2.65
C VAL A 89 -14.30 4.04 1.86
N ILE A 90 -13.87 4.77 0.84
CA ILE A 90 -12.85 4.28 -0.10
C ILE A 90 -11.48 4.27 0.56
N THR A 91 -11.13 5.34 1.28
CA THR A 91 -9.89 5.42 2.06
C THR A 91 -9.79 4.26 3.05
N LEU A 92 -10.82 4.06 3.88
CA LEU A 92 -10.82 2.99 4.88
C LEU A 92 -10.75 1.60 4.26
N SER A 93 -11.50 1.35 3.17
CA SER A 93 -11.44 0.08 2.44
C SER A 93 -10.06 -0.20 1.85
N MET A 94 -9.37 0.84 1.36
CA MET A 94 -8.03 0.71 0.82
C MET A 94 -7.01 0.44 1.92
N PHE A 95 -7.11 1.13 3.06
CA PHE A 95 -6.27 0.86 4.22
C PHE A 95 -6.39 -0.58 4.71
N ASP A 96 -7.61 -1.11 4.80
CA ASP A 96 -7.85 -2.51 5.18
C ASP A 96 -7.22 -3.51 4.19
N GLY A 97 -7.27 -3.20 2.88
CA GLY A 97 -6.59 -3.97 1.85
C GLY A 97 -5.06 -3.94 1.97
N LEU A 98 -4.47 -2.79 2.31
CA LEU A 98 -3.02 -2.62 2.48
C LEU A 98 -2.48 -3.35 3.72
N THR A 99 -3.26 -3.37 4.80
CA THR A 99 -2.87 -4.07 6.03
C THR A 99 -3.04 -5.59 5.92
N MET A 100 -3.59 -6.09 4.80
CA MET A 100 -3.88 -7.51 4.58
C MET A 100 -4.72 -8.09 5.74
N GLY A 101 -5.71 -7.33 6.22
CA GLY A 101 -6.56 -7.71 7.34
C GLY A 101 -5.84 -7.78 8.70
N LYS A 102 -4.62 -7.26 8.82
CA LYS A 102 -3.98 -7.04 10.13
C LYS A 102 -4.51 -5.74 10.72
N SER A 103 -5.12 -5.84 11.88
CA SER A 103 -5.49 -4.67 12.68
C SER A 103 -4.23 -3.85 12.98
N PHE A 104 -4.07 -2.72 12.31
CA PHE A 104 -3.30 -1.61 12.87
C PHE A 104 -4.30 -0.77 13.65
N GLU A 105 -3.97 -0.42 14.90
CA GLU A 105 -4.56 0.78 15.48
C GLU A 105 -4.21 1.91 14.51
N ALA A 106 -5.22 2.42 13.81
CA ALA A 106 -5.05 3.63 13.01
C ALA A 106 -4.45 4.67 13.95
N CYS A 107 -3.23 5.14 13.65
CA CYS A 107 -2.68 6.31 14.31
C CYS A 107 -3.69 7.44 14.06
N SER A 108 -4.50 7.75 15.06
CA SER A 108 -5.56 8.77 14.98
C SER A 108 -5.01 10.19 14.81
N ALA A 109 -3.68 10.35 14.78
CA ALA A 109 -2.98 11.58 14.45
C ALA A 109 -1.57 11.26 13.90
N PRO A 110 -1.02 12.09 12.99
CA PRO A 110 0.34 11.89 12.44
C PRO A 110 1.45 11.91 13.50
N GLU A 111 1.20 12.50 14.68
CA GLU A 111 2.19 12.59 15.77
C GLU A 111 2.34 11.29 16.59
N SER A 112 1.42 10.32 16.49
CA SER A 112 1.48 9.10 17.30
C SER A 112 2.28 7.96 16.68
N CYS A 113 2.74 8.13 15.44
CA CYS A 113 3.48 7.10 14.69
C CYS A 113 5.03 7.26 14.77
N LEU A 114 5.54 8.18 15.60
CA LEU A 114 6.98 8.34 15.90
C LEU A 114 7.25 8.02 17.39
N LYS A 115 7.40 6.73 17.72
CA LYS A 115 8.17 6.26 18.88
C LYS A 115 8.90 4.98 18.53
#